data_AF-A0A2D6BS90-F1
#
_entry.id   AF-A0A2D6BS90-F1
#
_cell.length_a   1.000
_cell.length_b   1.000
_cell.length_c   1.000
_cell.angle_alpha   90.00
_cell.angle_beta   90.00
_cell.angle_gamma   90.00
#
_symmetry.space_group_name_H-M   'P 1'
#
loop_
_entity.id
_entity.type
_entity.pdbx_description
1 polymer ?
#
loop_
_entity_poly.entity_id
_entity_poly.type
_entity_poly.pdbx_seq_one_letter_code
_entity_poly.pdbx_strand_id
1 'polypeptide(L)'
;MFDRMSFDDFGAPRLPGFPTREEMVAWWEECTGRKVAADIHYWEIFAIMRFCAIFIRLGDRMTRAGLVPAEANMPVQNMVTEALARRMGIGGG
;
A
#
# COMPACT_ATOMS: atom_id res chain seq x y z
N MET A 1 -5.63 -2.83 -1.84
CA MET A 1 -4.45 -2.04 -1.43
C MET A 1 -3.20 -2.91 -1.29
N PHE A 2 -3.17 -3.93 -0.41
CA PHE A 2 -2.00 -4.81 -0.27
C PHE A 2 -1.71 -5.61 -1.54
N ASP A 3 -2.73 -6.25 -2.13
CA ASP A 3 -2.64 -6.93 -3.44
C ASP A 3 -2.06 -6.02 -4.54
N ARG A 4 -2.58 -4.80 -4.63
CA ARG A 4 -2.12 -3.78 -5.57
C ARG A 4 -0.67 -3.38 -5.33
N MET A 5 -0.21 -3.29 -4.08
CA MET A 5 1.20 -3.03 -3.77
C MET A 5 2.07 -4.22 -4.23
N SER A 6 1.70 -5.44 -3.87
CA SER A 6 2.43 -6.64 -4.29
C SER A 6 2.52 -6.77 -5.82
N PHE A 7 1.42 -6.52 -6.53
CA PHE A 7 1.36 -6.64 -7.99
C PHE A 7 1.97 -5.43 -8.72
N ASP A 8 1.48 -4.22 -8.47
CA ASP A 8 1.90 -3.02 -9.21
C ASP A 8 3.31 -2.56 -8.83
N ASP A 9 3.67 -2.65 -7.54
CA ASP A 9 4.91 -2.05 -7.02
C ASP A 9 6.07 -3.05 -6.92
N PHE A 10 5.76 -4.33 -6.68
CA PHE A 10 6.77 -5.40 -6.51
C PHE A 10 6.77 -6.44 -7.63
N GLY A 11 5.89 -6.30 -8.62
CA GLY A 11 5.82 -7.21 -9.77
C GLY A 11 5.44 -8.65 -9.41
N ALA A 12 4.90 -8.89 -8.20
CA ALA A 12 4.46 -10.21 -7.80
C ALA A 12 3.21 -10.60 -8.59
N PRO A 13 3.06 -11.87 -9.03
CA PRO A 13 1.87 -12.30 -9.74
C PRO A 13 0.62 -12.17 -8.83
N ARG A 14 -0.47 -11.66 -9.40
CA ARG A 14 -1.75 -11.56 -8.70
C ARG A 14 -2.25 -12.95 -8.38
N LEU A 15 -2.67 -13.17 -7.14
CA LEU A 15 -3.20 -14.46 -6.73
C LEU A 15 -4.55 -14.72 -7.43
N PRO A 16 -4.80 -15.95 -7.93
CA PRO A 16 -6.09 -16.30 -8.52
C PRO A 16 -7.24 -15.99 -7.56
N GLY A 17 -8.31 -15.39 -8.10
CA GLY A 17 -9.50 -15.02 -7.33
C GLY A 17 -9.45 -13.64 -6.66
N PHE A 18 -8.31 -12.93 -6.69
CA PHE A 18 -8.27 -11.54 -6.24
C PHE A 18 -8.79 -10.60 -7.33
N PRO A 19 -9.77 -9.73 -7.02
CA PRO A 19 -10.29 -8.76 -7.98
C PRO A 19 -9.26 -7.66 -8.27
N THR A 20 -9.32 -7.13 -9.47
CA THR A 20 -8.65 -5.88 -9.88
C THR A 20 -9.23 -4.68 -9.15
N ARG A 21 -8.53 -3.54 -9.25
CA ARG A 21 -9.02 -2.28 -8.68
C ARG A 21 -10.36 -1.89 -9.31
N GLU A 22 -10.45 -2.01 -10.62
CA GLU A 22 -11.62 -1.65 -11.42
C GLU A 22 -12.82 -2.54 -11.04
N GLU A 23 -12.61 -3.84 -10.89
CA GLU A 23 -13.64 -4.78 -10.43
C GLU A 23 -14.11 -4.48 -9.01
N MET A 24 -13.18 -4.18 -8.08
CA MET A 24 -13.54 -3.81 -6.70
C MET A 24 -14.37 -2.53 -6.65
N VAL A 25 -13.99 -1.51 -7.43
CA VAL A 25 -14.73 -0.24 -7.52
C VAL A 25 -16.11 -0.49 -8.12
N ALA A 26 -16.20 -1.16 -9.26
CA ALA A 26 -17.47 -1.45 -9.93
C ALA A 26 -18.45 -2.18 -9.00
N TRP A 27 -17.97 -3.22 -8.31
CA TRP A 27 -18.78 -3.99 -7.38
C TRP A 27 -19.28 -3.16 -6.18
N TRP A 28 -18.41 -2.32 -5.61
CA TRP A 28 -18.80 -1.41 -4.54
C TRP A 28 -19.82 -0.37 -5.00
N GLU A 29 -19.65 0.21 -6.20
CA GLU A 29 -20.60 1.17 -6.77
C GLU A 29 -21.96 0.54 -7.03
N GLU A 30 -21.99 -0.69 -7.54
CA GLU A 30 -23.22 -1.47 -7.77
C GLU A 30 -23.96 -1.72 -6.45
N CYS A 31 -23.25 -2.19 -5.43
CA CYS A 31 -23.84 -2.55 -4.14
C CYS A 31 -24.33 -1.32 -3.35
N THR A 32 -23.70 -0.15 -3.52
CA THR A 32 -24.00 1.06 -2.74
C THR A 32 -24.83 2.11 -3.49
N GLY A 33 -24.94 1.99 -4.81
CA GLY A 33 -25.58 2.99 -5.68
C GLY A 33 -24.81 4.32 -5.79
N ARG A 34 -23.57 4.40 -5.31
CA ARG A 34 -22.73 5.61 -5.30
C ARG A 34 -21.62 5.50 -6.33
N LYS A 35 -21.30 6.61 -7.01
CA LYS A 35 -20.17 6.70 -7.95
C LYS A 35 -18.95 7.31 -7.28
N VAL A 36 -17.81 6.62 -7.32
CA VAL A 36 -16.57 6.99 -6.61
C VAL A 36 -15.31 6.84 -7.46
N ALA A 37 -15.39 6.22 -8.64
CA ALA A 37 -14.22 5.96 -9.48
C ALA A 37 -13.35 7.19 -9.76
N ALA A 38 -13.97 8.38 -9.90
CA ALA A 38 -13.28 9.64 -10.16
C ALA A 38 -12.54 10.21 -8.92
N ASP A 39 -13.07 10.01 -7.71
CA ASP A 39 -12.62 10.72 -6.51
C ASP A 39 -11.87 9.81 -5.50
N ILE A 40 -11.84 8.50 -5.74
CA ILE A 40 -11.27 7.54 -4.80
C ILE A 40 -9.74 7.67 -4.64
N HIS A 41 -9.05 8.32 -5.57
CA HIS A 41 -7.58 8.42 -5.58
C HIS A 41 -7.00 9.01 -4.28
N TYR A 42 -7.61 10.07 -3.76
CA TYR A 42 -7.20 10.67 -2.48
C TYR A 42 -7.27 9.64 -1.35
N TRP A 43 -8.36 8.86 -1.29
CA TRP A 43 -8.56 7.84 -0.26
C TRP A 43 -7.56 6.70 -0.38
N GLU A 44 -7.13 6.36 -1.59
CA GLU A 44 -6.05 5.38 -1.82
C GLU A 44 -4.72 5.88 -1.26
N ILE A 45 -4.34 7.14 -1.52
CA ILE A 45 -3.13 7.75 -0.95
C ILE A 45 -3.22 7.79 0.58
N PHE A 46 -4.36 8.23 1.12
CA PHE A 46 -4.58 8.30 2.56
C PHE A 46 -4.49 6.92 3.23
N ALA A 47 -5.01 5.87 2.59
CA ALA A 47 -4.88 4.51 3.06
C ALA A 47 -3.41 4.04 3.09
N ILE A 48 -2.63 4.34 2.04
CA ILE A 48 -1.18 4.04 1.98
C ILE A 48 -0.43 4.74 3.12
N MET A 49 -0.68 6.03 3.33
CA MET A 49 -0.06 6.79 4.42
C MET A 49 -0.32 6.15 5.79
N ARG A 50 -1.56 5.73 6.08
CA ARG A 50 -1.89 5.04 7.33
C ARG A 50 -1.15 3.71 7.48
N PHE A 51 -0.92 3.02 6.37
CA PHE A 51 -0.17 1.77 6.37
C PHE A 51 1.32 2.00 6.61
N CYS A 52 1.91 3.10 6.12
CA CYS A 52 3.26 3.52 6.51
C CYS A 52 3.40 3.66 8.03
N ALA A 53 2.42 4.28 8.71
CA ALA A 53 2.44 4.42 10.16
C ALA A 53 2.45 3.06 10.90
N ILE A 54 1.76 2.05 10.35
CA ILE A 54 1.79 0.68 10.87
C ILE A 54 3.19 0.07 10.67
N PHE A 55 3.78 0.20 9.48
CA PHE A 55 5.10 -0.34 9.17
C PHE A 55 6.24 0.33 9.94
N ILE A 56 6.13 1.63 10.22
CA ILE A 56 7.04 2.36 11.12
C ILE A 56 7.09 1.66 12.48
N ARG A 57 5.92 1.42 13.09
CA ARG A 57 5.84 0.78 14.41
C ARG A 57 6.21 -0.71 14.37
N LEU A 58 5.91 -1.39 13.26
CA LEU A 58 6.28 -2.79 13.06
C LEU A 58 7.81 -2.93 12.99
N GLY A 59 8.48 -2.10 12.18
CA GLY A 59 9.94 -2.09 12.06
C GLY A 59 10.61 -1.86 13.42
N ASP A 60 10.16 -0.85 14.18
CA ASP A 60 10.68 -0.59 15.54
C ASP A 60 10.52 -1.80 16.47
N ARG A 61 9.38 -2.51 16.40
CA ARG A 61 9.17 -3.75 17.17
C ARG A 61 10.07 -4.89 16.72
N MET A 62 10.24 -5.09 15.42
CA MET A 62 11.08 -6.16 14.88
C MET A 62 12.56 -5.94 15.21
N THR A 63 13.04 -4.70 15.14
CA THR A 63 14.40 -4.34 15.55
C THR A 63 14.61 -4.57 17.05
N ARG A 64 13.71 -4.11 17.92
CA ARG A 64 13.80 -4.39 19.36
C ARG A 64 13.78 -5.88 19.70
N ALA A 65 13.07 -6.69 18.91
CA ALA A 65 13.02 -8.14 19.08
C ALA A 65 14.25 -8.86 18.51
N GLY A 66 15.21 -8.14 17.90
CA GLY A 66 16.38 -8.73 17.26
C GLY A 66 16.10 -9.47 15.95
N LEU A 67 14.89 -9.31 15.38
CA LEU A 67 14.49 -9.97 14.14
C LEU A 67 14.98 -9.26 12.88
N VAL A 68 15.26 -7.96 12.98
CA VAL A 68 15.74 -7.11 11.89
C VAL A 68 16.90 -6.24 12.41
N PRO A 69 18.06 -6.20 11.71
CA PRO A 69 19.17 -5.33 12.09
C PRO A 69 18.77 -3.86 12.12
N ALA A 70 19.32 -3.06 13.03
CA ALA A 70 18.99 -1.65 13.15
C ALA A 70 19.42 -0.84 11.90
N GLU A 71 20.49 -1.30 11.24
CA GLU A 71 21.07 -0.72 10.03
C GLU A 71 20.11 -0.77 8.84
N ALA A 72 19.18 -1.72 8.83
CA ALA A 72 18.13 -1.80 7.81
C ALA A 72 17.15 -0.61 7.88
N ASN A 73 17.10 0.11 9.01
CA ASN A 73 16.27 1.29 9.23
C ASN A 73 14.83 1.14 8.72
N MET A 74 14.24 -0.04 8.93
CA MET A 74 12.92 -0.43 8.42
C MET A 74 11.81 0.58 8.75
N PRO A 75 11.81 1.31 9.89
CA PRO A 75 10.81 2.34 10.13
C PRO A 75 10.78 3.42 9.05
N VAL A 76 11.93 3.76 8.46
CA VAL A 76 12.05 4.79 7.42
C VAL A 76 12.08 4.16 6.02
N GLN A 77 12.91 3.14 5.83
CA GLN A 77 13.12 2.46 4.56
C GLN A 77 12.33 1.16 4.52
N ASN A 78 11.13 1.21 3.95
CA ASN A 78 10.31 0.02 3.74
C ASN A 78 9.48 0.12 2.46
N MET A 79 8.98 -1.04 2.03
CA MET A 79 8.18 -1.20 0.83
C MET A 79 6.96 -0.25 0.75
N VAL A 80 6.37 0.11 1.89
CA VAL A 80 5.14 0.91 1.91
C VAL A 80 5.45 2.40 1.75
N THR A 81 6.54 2.89 2.35
CA THR A 81 6.98 4.29 2.17
C THR A 81 7.42 4.56 0.73
N GLU A 82 8.05 3.58 0.07
CA GLU A 82 8.36 3.66 -1.36
C GLU A 82 7.10 3.64 -2.25
N ALA A 83 6.14 2.77 -1.95
CA ALA A 83 4.86 2.72 -2.67
C ALA A 83 4.11 4.06 -2.56
N LEU A 84 4.15 4.71 -1.38
CA LEU A 84 3.58 6.04 -1.20
C LEU A 84 4.29 7.07 -2.08
N ALA A 85 5.62 7.10 -2.08
CA ALA A 85 6.41 8.04 -2.87
C ALA A 85 6.14 7.90 -4.38
N ARG A 86 6.06 6.67 -4.89
CA ARG A 86 5.69 6.40 -6.30
C ARG A 86 4.30 6.94 -6.62
N ARG A 87 3.32 6.73 -5.74
CA ARG A 87 1.93 7.17 -5.96
C ARG A 87 1.73 8.67 -5.87
N MET A 88 2.60 9.36 -5.13
CA MET A 88 2.63 10.83 -5.09
C MET A 88 3.47 11.45 -6.22
N GLY A 89 4.18 10.65 -7.01
CA GLY A 89 5.08 11.15 -8.06
C GLY A 89 6.37 11.79 -7.51
N ILE A 90 6.79 11.42 -6.29
CA ILE A 90 7.94 12.02 -5.59
C ILE A 90 9.16 11.07 -5.61
N GLY A 91 9.02 9.83 -6.10
CA GLY A 91 10.06 8.80 -6.09
C GLY A 91 10.67 8.52 -7.47
N GLY A 92 11.86 9.08 -7.73
CA GLY A 92 12.73 8.76 -8.85
C GLY A 92 14.16 9.20 -8.53
N GLY A 93 14.94 8.29 -7.96
CA GLY A 93 16.37 8.40 -7.67
C GLY A 93 16.96 7.02 -7.53
#